data_AF-A0A8T1M4L0-F1
#
_entry.id   AF-A0A8T1M4L0-F1
#
_cell.length_a   1.000
_cell.length_b   1.000
_cell.length_c   1.000
_cell.angle_alpha   90.00
_cell.angle_beta   90.00
_cell.angle_gamma   90.00
#
_symmetry.space_group_name_H-M   'P 1'
#
loop_
_entity.id
_entity.type
_entity.pdbx_description
1 polymer ?
#
loop_
_entity_poly.entity_id
_entity_poly.type
_entity_poly.pdbx_seq_one_letter_code
_entity_poly.pdbx_strand_id
1 'polypeptide(L)'
;MGNRVGSPGSSSIEVFVPPLTTERASLISHLKDFYGVSVKSLTDGVRISGSDNMVSEAKNYIQRFLEYDHKILVSVSASCLSIFTFSDLVRHFEQRFGVFISPNPPLKLVVKGEPSKVDQFCTALSKLDSDCQQSSLTLKSVNYDCLHQFCRKFSINFYRLPSSPSVHMALLRYYSQLSPSVPKPSQPLSQPLLANAVSRRRPPTMMESRAQKAKSVVSEKTELAKTDPKKLRLVVIDGSNVAYEYGNKQFNPEGIRLAIEFFIQRGHTNVVAVVPRFRQAKGGVLFDKLEREGHLYYSPSRLVNGIQRVSDDDKVILEVAARENGVVVSNDQFRNYLHIDRLRSVIENRLPFVMIRNAFFVTDDPHGRNGPSLSQCLQLP
;
A
#
# COMPACT_ATOMS: atom_id res chain seq x y z
N MET A 1 20.74 42.23 -18.43
CA MET A 1 19.64 41.31 -18.79
C MET A 1 19.53 40.28 -17.69
N GLY A 2 18.55 40.42 -16.79
CA GLY A 2 18.37 39.51 -15.67
C GLY A 2 17.51 38.31 -16.08
N ASN A 3 18.08 37.11 -16.04
CA ASN A 3 17.34 35.87 -16.19
C ASN A 3 16.47 35.66 -14.94
N ARG A 4 15.15 35.84 -15.09
CA ARG A 4 14.17 35.37 -14.11
C ARG A 4 14.04 33.85 -14.26
N VAL A 5 14.50 33.13 -13.23
CA VAL A 5 14.18 31.72 -13.01
C VAL A 5 12.68 31.62 -12.80
N GLY A 6 11.97 30.96 -13.72
CA GLY A 6 10.53 30.72 -13.61
C GLY A 6 10.22 29.81 -12.43
N SER A 7 9.25 30.22 -11.62
CA SER A 7 8.70 29.45 -10.50
C SER A 7 8.13 28.09 -10.98
N PRO A 8 8.14 27.03 -10.15
CA PRO A 8 7.57 25.75 -10.53
C PRO A 8 6.08 25.90 -10.87
N GLY A 9 5.65 25.30 -11.99
CA GLY A 9 4.36 25.53 -12.64
C GLY A 9 3.16 25.35 -11.70
N SER A 10 2.40 26.42 -11.52
CA SER A 10 1.05 26.36 -10.98
C SER A 10 0.08 26.21 -12.14
N SER A 11 -0.78 25.19 -12.10
CA SER A 11 -1.87 25.00 -13.05
C SER A 11 -3.20 25.40 -12.44
N SER A 12 -4.12 25.79 -13.31
CA SER A 12 -5.52 26.01 -12.97
C SER A 12 -6.42 25.41 -14.05
N ILE A 13 -7.47 24.72 -13.62
CA ILE A 13 -8.45 24.07 -14.49
C ILE A 13 -9.85 24.42 -13.99
N GLU A 14 -10.76 24.68 -14.92
CA GLU A 14 -12.19 24.78 -14.65
C GLU A 14 -12.86 23.44 -14.91
N VAL A 15 -13.64 22.99 -13.93
CA VAL A 15 -14.43 21.76 -14.01
C VAL A 15 -15.88 22.11 -13.82
N PHE A 16 -16.72 21.71 -14.78
CA PHE A 16 -18.16 21.87 -14.67
C PHE A 16 -18.69 20.99 -13.53
N VAL A 17 -19.43 21.61 -12.61
CA VAL A 17 -20.07 20.92 -11.49
C VAL A 17 -21.49 21.45 -11.41
N PRO A 18 -22.52 20.61 -11.59
CA PRO A 18 -23.90 21.06 -11.65
C PRO A 18 -24.28 21.96 -10.46
N PRO A 19 -24.92 23.12 -10.69
CA PRO A 19 -25.05 24.18 -9.69
C PRO A 19 -26.00 23.88 -8.51
N LEU A 20 -26.86 22.86 -8.61
CA LEU A 20 -28.02 22.68 -7.71
C LEU A 20 -27.87 21.60 -6.64
N THR A 21 -26.69 21.03 -6.42
CA THR A 21 -26.53 19.97 -5.42
C THR A 21 -25.96 20.52 -4.11
N THR A 22 -26.57 20.17 -2.98
CA THR A 22 -25.95 20.28 -1.63
C THR A 22 -24.57 19.61 -1.61
N GLU A 23 -24.34 18.66 -2.52
CA GLU A 23 -23.07 17.99 -2.79
C GLU A 23 -21.96 18.93 -3.26
N ARG A 24 -22.28 20.07 -3.87
CA ARG A 24 -21.28 21.03 -4.34
C ARG A 24 -20.49 21.65 -3.19
N ALA A 25 -21.16 21.99 -2.09
CA ALA A 25 -20.49 22.52 -0.91
C ALA A 25 -19.59 21.44 -0.26
N SER A 26 -20.10 20.22 -0.13
CA SER A 26 -19.33 19.07 0.38
C SER A 26 -18.12 18.75 -0.51
N LEU A 27 -18.31 18.76 -1.83
CA LEU A 27 -17.24 18.57 -2.82
C LEU A 27 -16.18 19.66 -2.70
N ILE A 28 -16.58 20.93 -2.61
CA ILE A 28 -15.62 22.05 -2.46
C ILE A 28 -14.83 21.93 -1.16
N SER A 29 -15.47 21.64 -0.03
CA SER A 29 -14.78 21.43 1.24
C SER A 29 -13.79 20.27 1.11
N HIS A 30 -14.24 19.15 0.54
CA HIS A 30 -13.41 17.97 0.37
C HIS A 30 -12.19 18.26 -0.54
N LEU A 31 -12.37 18.98 -1.64
CA LEU A 31 -11.24 19.33 -2.50
C LEU A 31 -10.20 20.20 -1.78
N LYS A 32 -10.65 21.17 -0.97
CA LYS A 32 -9.76 22.03 -0.19
C LYS A 32 -9.03 21.25 0.91
N ASP A 33 -9.78 20.49 1.71
CA ASP A 33 -9.28 19.87 2.94
C ASP A 33 -8.41 18.64 2.65
N PHE A 34 -8.58 17.99 1.48
CA PHE A 34 -7.99 16.69 1.20
C PHE A 34 -6.99 16.68 0.04
N TYR A 35 -7.21 17.52 -0.98
CA TYR A 35 -6.34 17.58 -2.17
C TYR A 35 -5.42 18.80 -2.16
N GLY A 36 -5.55 19.69 -1.16
CA GLY A 36 -4.68 20.87 -1.01
C GLY A 36 -4.80 21.87 -2.17
N VAL A 37 -5.88 21.79 -2.96
CA VAL A 37 -6.14 22.70 -4.07
C VAL A 37 -6.90 23.93 -3.60
N SER A 38 -6.61 25.07 -4.23
CA SER A 38 -7.43 26.27 -4.10
C SER A 38 -8.65 26.14 -5.02
N VAL A 39 -9.85 26.21 -4.43
CA VAL A 39 -11.12 26.05 -5.13
C VAL A 39 -11.91 27.36 -5.13
N LYS A 40 -12.22 27.88 -6.33
CA LYS A 40 -13.10 29.02 -6.54
C LYS A 40 -14.42 28.55 -7.16
N SER A 41 -15.53 28.88 -6.51
CA SER A 41 -16.87 28.59 -7.06
C SER A 41 -17.19 29.55 -8.21
N LEU A 42 -17.68 29.02 -9.33
CA LEU A 42 -18.18 29.75 -10.50
C LEU A 42 -19.70 29.62 -10.59
N THR A 43 -20.37 30.15 -11.62
CA THR A 43 -21.82 29.93 -11.81
C THR A 43 -22.10 28.44 -12.04
N ASP A 44 -21.40 27.84 -13.00
CA ASP A 44 -21.69 26.48 -13.50
C ASP A 44 -20.60 25.44 -13.16
N GLY A 45 -19.72 25.75 -12.21
CA GLY A 45 -18.66 24.81 -11.85
C GLY A 45 -17.67 25.32 -10.82
N VAL A 46 -16.54 24.65 -10.72
CA VAL A 46 -15.47 25.02 -9.80
C VAL A 46 -14.17 25.19 -10.57
N ARG A 47 -13.43 26.25 -10.27
CA ARG A 47 -12.05 26.41 -10.71
C ARG A 47 -11.14 25.87 -9.61
N ILE A 48 -10.37 24.85 -9.94
CA ILE A 48 -9.33 24.32 -9.05
C ILE A 48 -7.96 24.85 -9.51
N SER A 49 -7.08 25.11 -8.56
CA SER A 49 -5.74 25.64 -8.81
C SER A 49 -4.76 25.12 -7.76
N GLY A 50 -3.52 24.87 -8.18
CA GLY A 50 -2.48 24.26 -7.34
C GLY A 50 -1.27 23.84 -8.16
N SER A 51 -0.50 22.89 -7.64
CA SER A 51 0.51 22.19 -8.44
C SER A 51 -0.15 21.22 -9.42
N ASP A 52 0.52 20.91 -10.53
CA ASP A 52 0.01 20.00 -11.57
C ASP A 52 -0.46 18.65 -11.02
N ASN A 53 0.25 18.11 -10.02
CA ASN A 53 -0.14 16.86 -9.38
C ASN A 53 -1.45 17.00 -8.58
N MET A 54 -1.53 18.03 -7.73
CA MET A 54 -2.73 18.27 -6.90
C MET A 54 -3.96 18.53 -7.76
N VAL A 55 -3.81 19.31 -8.83
CA VAL A 55 -4.90 19.61 -9.77
C VAL A 55 -5.34 18.34 -10.52
N SER A 56 -4.40 17.48 -10.91
CA SER A 56 -4.71 16.20 -11.58
C SER A 56 -5.44 15.21 -10.66
N GLU A 57 -4.98 15.06 -9.41
CA GLU A 57 -5.64 14.22 -8.41
C GLU A 57 -7.05 14.73 -8.08
N ALA A 58 -7.20 16.04 -7.85
CA ALA A 58 -8.48 16.69 -7.61
C ALA A 58 -9.45 16.51 -8.80
N LYS A 59 -8.96 16.63 -10.04
CA LYS A 59 -9.76 16.40 -11.24
C LYS A 59 -10.27 14.95 -11.32
N ASN A 60 -9.40 13.97 -11.07
CA ASN A 60 -9.78 12.55 -11.05
C ASN A 60 -10.81 12.24 -9.97
N TYR A 61 -10.72 12.92 -8.82
CA TYR A 61 -11.75 12.82 -7.77
C TYR A 61 -13.10 13.38 -8.25
N ILE A 62 -13.12 14.60 -8.81
CA ILE A 62 -14.36 15.22 -9.31
C ILE A 62 -15.03 14.36 -10.36
N GLN A 63 -14.27 13.81 -11.32
CA GLN A 63 -14.83 12.99 -12.39
C GLN A 63 -15.54 11.74 -11.83
N ARG A 64 -14.90 11.01 -10.92
CA ARG A 64 -15.51 9.85 -10.27
C ARG A 64 -16.70 10.26 -9.38
N PHE A 65 -16.62 11.41 -8.71
CA PHE A 65 -17.70 11.93 -7.88
C PHE A 65 -18.95 12.25 -8.68
N LEU A 66 -18.79 12.76 -9.91
CA LEU A 66 -19.89 13.08 -10.83
C LEU A 66 -20.44 11.85 -11.57
N GLU A 67 -19.68 10.77 -11.68
CA GLU A 67 -20.09 9.54 -12.38
C GLU A 67 -21.19 8.78 -11.65
N TYR A 68 -21.18 8.79 -10.31
CA TYR A 68 -22.16 8.07 -9.51
C TYR A 68 -23.26 9.01 -9.05
N ASP A 69 -24.53 8.61 -9.19
CA ASP A 69 -25.67 9.31 -8.56
C ASP A 69 -26.17 8.59 -7.30
N HIS A 70 -25.79 7.32 -7.13
CA HIS A 70 -26.22 6.53 -5.99
C HIS A 70 -25.58 7.04 -4.70
N LYS A 71 -26.42 7.49 -3.78
CA LYS A 71 -26.04 7.96 -2.45
C LYS A 71 -27.05 7.49 -1.40
N ILE A 72 -26.55 7.27 -0.20
CA ILE A 72 -27.36 6.91 0.96
C ILE A 72 -26.97 7.76 2.17
N LEU A 73 -27.89 7.86 3.13
CA LEU A 73 -27.63 8.47 4.43
C LEU A 73 -27.53 7.37 5.48
N VAL A 74 -26.41 7.32 6.18
CA VAL A 74 -26.15 6.35 7.25
C VAL A 74 -26.07 7.10 8.58
N SER A 75 -26.89 6.70 9.54
CA SER A 75 -26.82 7.22 10.91
C SER A 75 -25.71 6.51 11.67
N VAL A 76 -24.89 7.26 12.41
CA VAL A 76 -23.78 6.74 13.22
C VAL A 76 -23.72 7.43 14.58
N SER A 77 -23.04 6.85 15.56
CA SER A 77 -22.78 7.52 16.84
C SER A 77 -21.88 8.76 16.68
N ALA A 78 -21.92 9.68 17.65
CA ALA A 78 -21.04 10.85 17.68
C ALA A 78 -19.54 10.46 17.66
N SER A 79 -19.18 9.40 18.39
CA SER A 79 -17.82 8.86 18.42
C SER A 79 -17.39 8.38 17.03
N CYS A 80 -18.25 7.64 16.33
CA CYS A 80 -17.93 7.18 14.98
C CYS A 80 -17.90 8.33 13.97
N LEU A 81 -18.84 9.28 14.06
CA LEU A 81 -18.86 10.47 13.21
C LEU A 81 -17.54 11.26 13.32
N SER A 82 -16.96 11.35 14.52
CA SER A 82 -15.70 12.05 14.72
C SER A 82 -14.54 11.49 13.88
N ILE A 83 -14.56 10.21 13.50
CA ILE A 83 -13.54 9.63 12.61
C ILE A 83 -13.56 10.33 11.25
N PHE A 84 -14.75 10.68 10.77
CA PHE A 84 -14.98 11.26 9.45
C PHE A 84 -14.83 12.78 9.42
N THR A 85 -14.41 13.40 10.52
CA THR A 85 -13.93 14.80 10.51
C THR A 85 -12.43 14.90 10.23
N PHE A 86 -11.71 13.76 10.16
CA PHE A 86 -10.26 13.72 9.92
C PHE A 86 -9.95 13.31 8.50
N SER A 87 -9.18 14.16 7.81
CA SER A 87 -9.02 14.03 6.38
C SER A 87 -8.24 12.78 5.95
N ASP A 88 -7.22 12.41 6.71
CA ASP A 88 -6.43 11.20 6.44
C ASP A 88 -7.27 9.92 6.60
N LEU A 89 -8.16 9.88 7.59
CA LEU A 89 -9.01 8.73 7.86
C LEU A 89 -10.10 8.58 6.81
N VAL A 90 -10.82 9.66 6.50
CA VAL A 90 -11.80 9.67 5.41
C VAL A 90 -11.15 9.21 4.11
N ARG A 91 -9.97 9.75 3.74
CA ARG A 91 -9.23 9.32 2.55
C ARG A 91 -8.89 7.84 2.57
N HIS A 92 -8.44 7.31 3.70
CA HIS A 92 -8.18 5.88 3.87
C HIS A 92 -9.44 5.05 3.58
N PHE A 93 -10.60 5.42 4.15
CA PHE A 93 -11.86 4.70 3.91
C PHE A 93 -12.34 4.84 2.46
N GLU A 94 -12.31 6.04 1.88
CA GLU A 94 -12.70 6.28 0.49
C GLU A 94 -11.83 5.47 -0.49
N GLN A 95 -10.51 5.44 -0.30
CA GLN A 95 -9.60 4.64 -1.13
C GLN A 95 -9.79 3.14 -0.92
N ARG A 96 -9.99 2.70 0.32
CA ARG A 96 -10.11 1.28 0.65
C ARG A 96 -11.40 0.66 0.10
N PHE A 97 -12.50 1.41 0.13
CA PHE A 97 -13.81 0.92 -0.27
C PHE A 97 -14.24 1.42 -1.65
N GLY A 98 -13.60 2.45 -2.20
CA GLY A 98 -13.99 3.04 -3.49
C GLY A 98 -15.29 3.81 -3.40
N VAL A 99 -15.50 4.55 -2.30
CA VAL A 99 -16.71 5.34 -2.03
C VAL A 99 -16.33 6.79 -1.72
N PHE A 100 -17.32 7.67 -1.71
CA PHE A 100 -17.20 9.06 -1.27
C PHE A 100 -17.95 9.24 0.04
N ILE A 101 -17.32 9.89 1.02
CA ILE A 101 -17.85 10.03 2.36
C ILE A 101 -17.88 11.51 2.72
N SER A 102 -19.05 12.00 3.09
CA SER A 102 -19.19 13.37 3.59
C SER A 102 -20.03 13.42 4.87
N PRO A 103 -19.56 14.13 5.91
CA PRO A 103 -20.37 14.40 7.09
C PRO A 103 -21.63 15.17 6.73
N ASN A 104 -22.78 14.73 7.25
CA ASN A 104 -24.05 15.43 7.14
C ASN A 104 -24.65 15.57 8.56
N PRO A 105 -24.37 16.69 9.25
CA PRO A 105 -24.78 16.91 10.64
C PRO A 105 -26.30 16.73 10.84
N PRO A 106 -26.75 16.30 12.04
CA PRO A 106 -25.97 16.19 13.28
C PRO A 106 -25.22 14.86 13.48
N LEU A 107 -25.70 13.74 12.93
CA LEU A 107 -25.14 12.39 13.16
C LEU A 107 -25.27 11.46 11.95
N LYS A 108 -25.24 12.02 10.74
CA LYS A 108 -25.35 11.24 9.51
C LYS A 108 -24.09 11.37 8.66
N LEU A 109 -23.80 10.31 7.93
CA LEU A 109 -22.83 10.30 6.84
C LEU A 109 -23.59 10.14 5.53
N VAL A 110 -23.24 10.96 4.55
CA VAL A 110 -23.63 10.70 3.17
C VAL A 110 -22.53 9.85 2.56
N VAL A 111 -22.91 8.66 2.10
CA VAL A 111 -22.02 7.74 1.38
C VAL A 111 -22.50 7.66 -0.06
N LYS A 112 -21.59 7.91 -0.99
CA LYS A 112 -21.87 7.94 -2.44
C LYS A 112 -20.91 7.02 -3.17
N GLY A 113 -21.37 6.32 -4.21
CA GLY A 113 -20.53 5.42 -5.00
C GLY A 113 -21.32 4.28 -5.63
N GLU A 114 -20.61 3.30 -6.19
CA GLU A 114 -21.22 2.08 -6.73
C GLU A 114 -21.97 1.32 -5.62
N PRO A 115 -23.23 0.86 -5.83
CA PRO A 115 -24.03 0.20 -4.79
C PRO A 115 -23.30 -0.94 -4.07
N SER A 116 -22.60 -1.80 -4.81
CA SER A 116 -21.86 -2.94 -4.24
C SER A 116 -20.74 -2.51 -3.28
N LYS A 117 -20.09 -1.37 -3.56
CA LYS A 117 -19.02 -0.77 -2.74
C LYS A 117 -19.59 -0.04 -1.54
N VAL A 118 -20.71 0.66 -1.73
CA VAL A 118 -21.46 1.33 -0.67
C VAL A 118 -21.92 0.31 0.37
N ASP A 119 -22.45 -0.84 -0.03
CA ASP A 119 -22.87 -1.90 0.89
C ASP A 119 -21.70 -2.50 1.69
N GLN A 120 -20.56 -2.73 1.03
CA GLN A 120 -19.33 -3.19 1.69
C GLN A 120 -18.83 -2.18 2.73
N PHE A 121 -18.84 -0.90 2.38
CA PHE A 121 -18.47 0.15 3.32
C PHE A 121 -19.46 0.23 4.48
N CYS A 122 -20.76 0.17 4.23
CA CYS A 122 -21.78 0.23 5.29
C CYS A 122 -21.65 -0.91 6.29
N THR A 123 -21.37 -2.12 5.80
CA THR A 123 -21.11 -3.27 6.67
C THR A 123 -19.92 -3.02 7.59
N ALA A 124 -18.81 -2.49 7.06
CA ALA A 124 -17.64 -2.14 7.85
C ALA A 124 -17.91 -0.98 8.80
N LEU A 125 -18.67 0.03 8.36
CA LEU A 125 -19.06 1.20 9.14
C LEU A 125 -19.94 0.82 10.33
N SER A 126 -20.94 -0.05 10.13
CA SER A 126 -21.79 -0.54 11.23
C SER A 126 -20.97 -1.29 12.28
N LYS A 127 -19.96 -2.06 11.86
CA LYS A 127 -19.06 -2.73 12.80
C LYS A 127 -18.17 -1.75 13.55
N LEU A 128 -17.61 -0.77 12.83
CA LEU A 128 -16.78 0.29 13.42
C LEU A 128 -17.58 1.14 14.43
N ASP A 129 -18.82 1.51 14.09
CA ASP A 129 -19.70 2.28 14.95
C ASP A 129 -20.10 1.51 16.21
N SER A 130 -20.40 0.22 16.07
CA SER A 130 -20.63 -0.69 17.20
C SER A 130 -19.40 -0.74 18.12
N ASP A 131 -18.20 -0.86 17.55
CA ASP A 131 -16.95 -0.90 18.33
C ASP A 131 -16.66 0.45 19.01
N CYS A 132 -17.02 1.58 18.40
CA CYS A 132 -16.95 2.91 19.03
C CYS A 132 -17.87 3.03 20.24
N GLN A 133 -19.05 2.40 20.21
CA GLN A 133 -20.04 2.46 21.29
C GLN A 133 -19.73 1.49 22.44
N GLN A 134 -19.10 0.35 22.16
CA GLN A 134 -18.81 -0.70 23.15
C GLN A 134 -17.55 -0.44 24.00
N SER A 135 -16.73 0.55 23.66
CA SER A 135 -15.37 0.67 24.22
C SER A 135 -15.32 1.59 25.45
N SER A 136 -15.57 1.04 26.63
CA SER A 136 -15.42 1.69 27.95
C SER A 136 -14.11 1.29 28.67
N LEU A 137 -12.97 1.33 27.98
CA LEU A 137 -11.68 0.93 28.57
C LEU A 137 -10.53 1.85 28.15
N THR A 138 -9.71 2.23 29.13
CA THR A 138 -8.44 2.94 28.97
C THR A 138 -7.48 2.11 28.08
N LEU A 139 -6.97 2.71 27.00
CA LEU A 139 -5.93 2.08 26.18
C LEU A 139 -4.65 1.90 27.00
N LYS A 140 -4.10 0.67 27.03
CA LYS A 140 -2.74 0.40 27.52
C LYS A 140 -1.70 0.95 26.52
N SER A 141 -0.49 1.27 26.98
CA SER A 141 0.60 1.81 26.15
C SER A 141 0.87 1.00 24.87
N VAL A 142 0.87 -0.33 24.97
CA VAL A 142 1.06 -1.26 23.85
C VAL A 142 0.03 -1.05 22.72
N ASN A 143 -1.20 -0.67 23.06
CA ASN A 143 -2.24 -0.42 22.06
C ASN A 143 -1.99 0.88 21.28
N TYR A 144 -1.35 1.88 21.91
CA TYR A 144 -0.94 3.11 21.23
C TYR A 144 0.21 2.87 20.27
N ASP A 145 1.16 2.01 20.61
CA ASP A 145 2.26 1.62 19.70
C ASP A 145 1.71 0.93 18.44
N CYS A 146 0.75 0.01 18.61
CA CYS A 146 0.08 -0.64 17.48
C CYS A 146 -0.70 0.36 16.62
N LEU A 147 -1.41 1.31 17.24
CA LEU A 147 -2.14 2.35 16.54
C LEU A 147 -1.19 3.32 15.79
N HIS A 148 -0.02 3.61 16.36
CA HIS A 148 1.01 4.41 15.71
C HIS A 148 1.62 3.69 14.49
N GLN A 149 1.83 2.37 14.59
CA GLN A 149 2.26 1.54 13.45
C GLN A 149 1.20 1.52 12.33
N PHE A 150 -0.08 1.38 12.69
CA PHE A 150 -1.21 1.52 11.76
C PHE A 150 -1.16 2.88 11.05
N CYS A 151 -1.04 3.96 11.82
CA CYS A 151 -1.02 5.31 11.27
C CYS A 151 0.13 5.51 10.29
N ARG A 152 1.34 5.04 10.63
CA ARG A 152 2.49 5.07 9.71
C ARG A 152 2.24 4.27 8.44
N LYS A 153 1.65 3.07 8.55
CA LYS A 153 1.38 2.19 7.40
C LYS A 153 0.45 2.83 6.38
N PHE A 154 -0.57 3.56 6.85
CA PHE A 154 -1.57 4.19 5.96
C PHE A 154 -1.35 5.69 5.78
N SER A 155 -0.19 6.22 6.16
CA SER A 155 0.12 7.66 6.08
C SER A 155 -0.90 8.55 6.80
N ILE A 156 -1.49 8.06 7.90
CA ILE A 156 -2.40 8.81 8.76
C ILE A 156 -1.58 9.54 9.83
N ASN A 157 -1.84 10.81 10.07
CA ASN A 157 -1.19 11.53 11.15
C ASN A 157 -1.78 11.13 12.52
N PHE A 158 -1.03 10.29 13.25
CA PHE A 158 -1.43 9.79 14.57
C PHE A 158 -1.79 10.92 15.57
N TYR A 159 -1.02 12.02 15.59
CA TYR A 159 -1.23 13.13 16.54
C TYR A 159 -2.47 13.96 16.22
N ARG A 160 -3.08 13.73 15.05
CA ARG A 160 -4.33 14.35 14.64
C ARG A 160 -5.51 13.39 14.76
N LEU A 161 -5.37 12.22 15.38
CA LEU A 161 -6.54 11.34 15.59
C LEU A 161 -7.54 11.96 16.60
N PRO A 162 -8.82 11.58 16.52
CA PRO A 162 -9.81 11.98 17.53
C PRO A 162 -9.37 11.51 18.92
N SER A 163 -9.31 12.42 19.89
CA SER A 163 -8.81 12.18 21.25
C SER A 163 -9.64 11.20 22.11
N SER A 164 -10.57 10.45 21.51
CA SER A 164 -11.44 9.51 22.19
C SER A 164 -10.81 8.11 22.27
N PRO A 165 -10.59 7.56 23.48
CA PRO A 165 -10.08 6.20 23.64
C PRO A 165 -10.98 5.13 22.99
N SER A 166 -12.30 5.36 22.97
CA SER A 166 -13.22 4.43 22.32
C SER A 166 -13.03 4.37 20.81
N VAL A 167 -12.72 5.51 20.20
CA VAL A 167 -12.41 5.62 18.77
C VAL A 167 -11.06 5.00 18.44
N HIS A 168 -10.04 5.26 19.26
CA HIS A 168 -8.73 4.61 19.12
C HIS A 168 -8.83 3.08 19.19
N MET A 169 -9.60 2.53 20.13
CA MET A 169 -9.85 1.09 20.20
C MET A 169 -10.61 0.55 19.00
N ALA A 170 -11.62 1.27 18.52
CA ALA A 170 -12.39 0.87 17.34
C ALA A 170 -11.52 0.85 16.07
N LEU A 171 -10.70 1.88 15.87
CA LEU A 171 -9.72 1.94 14.77
C LEU A 171 -8.69 0.81 14.88
N LEU A 172 -8.21 0.51 16.08
CA LEU A 172 -7.29 -0.60 16.31
C LEU A 172 -7.94 -1.96 15.96
N ARG A 173 -9.19 -2.20 16.39
CA ARG A 173 -9.93 -3.43 16.05
C ARG A 173 -10.18 -3.55 14.56
N TYR A 174 -10.60 -2.46 13.93
CA TYR A 174 -10.75 -2.37 12.48
C TYR A 174 -9.44 -2.73 11.77
N TYR A 175 -8.33 -2.16 12.21
CA TYR A 175 -7.02 -2.46 11.63
C TYR A 175 -6.57 -3.92 11.85
N SER A 176 -6.79 -4.48 13.04
CA SER A 176 -6.41 -5.88 13.32
C SER A 176 -7.18 -6.88 12.44
N GLN A 177 -8.37 -6.54 11.96
CA GLN A 177 -9.10 -7.35 10.98
C GLN A 177 -8.49 -7.24 9.57
N LEU A 178 -7.87 -6.10 9.24
CA LEU A 178 -7.15 -5.91 7.98
C LEU A 178 -5.75 -6.53 7.98
N SER A 179 -5.19 -6.82 9.16
CA SER A 179 -3.84 -7.38 9.31
C SER A 179 -3.79 -8.41 10.46
N PRO A 180 -3.95 -9.72 10.17
CA PRO A 180 -3.97 -10.78 11.18
C PRO A 180 -2.66 -10.99 11.96
N SER A 181 -1.62 -10.18 11.72
CA SER A 181 -0.31 -10.26 12.36
C SER A 181 -0.18 -9.42 13.64
N VAL A 182 -1.23 -8.71 14.08
CA VAL A 182 -1.24 -7.93 15.34
C VAL A 182 -2.01 -8.72 16.42
N PRO A 183 -1.48 -8.88 17.65
CA PRO A 183 -2.18 -9.56 18.74
C PRO A 183 -3.56 -8.92 19.00
N LYS A 184 -4.60 -9.76 19.15
CA LYS A 184 -5.93 -9.27 19.51
C LYS A 184 -5.89 -8.60 20.90
N PRO A 185 -6.54 -7.44 21.09
CA PRO A 185 -6.66 -6.85 22.42
C PRO A 185 -7.44 -7.79 23.34
N SER A 186 -6.95 -7.94 24.58
CA SER A 186 -7.52 -8.82 25.60
C SER A 186 -9.00 -8.52 25.82
N GLN A 187 -9.87 -9.50 25.60
CA GLN A 187 -11.29 -9.40 25.97
C GLN A 187 -11.43 -9.42 27.50
N PRO A 188 -12.35 -8.64 28.10
CA PRO A 188 -12.74 -8.86 29.49
C PRO A 188 -13.50 -10.19 29.60
N LEU A 189 -13.07 -11.04 30.52
CA LEU A 189 -13.79 -12.25 30.90
C LEU A 189 -15.16 -11.86 31.44
N SER A 190 -16.21 -12.29 30.77
CA SER A 190 -17.56 -12.32 31.33
C SER A 190 -18.10 -13.72 31.06
N GLN A 191 -18.06 -14.58 32.06
CA GLN A 191 -19.16 -15.50 32.39
C GLN A 191 -18.95 -16.19 33.74
N PRO A 192 -20.03 -16.58 34.44
CA PRO A 192 -20.03 -16.97 35.85
C PRO A 192 -19.63 -18.44 36.08
N LEU A 193 -19.30 -18.69 37.35
CA LEU A 193 -18.99 -19.97 37.98
C LEU A 193 -20.03 -21.07 37.69
N LEU A 194 -19.55 -22.30 37.46
CA LEU A 194 -20.18 -23.54 37.92
C LEU A 194 -19.12 -24.65 38.08
N ALA A 195 -19.31 -25.44 39.14
CA ALA A 195 -18.32 -26.28 39.81
C ALA A 195 -18.29 -27.74 39.33
N ASN A 196 -17.22 -28.44 39.73
CA ASN A 196 -17.00 -29.90 39.79
C ASN A 196 -16.85 -30.62 38.42
N ALA A 197 -16.08 -31.70 38.24
CA ALA A 197 -15.59 -32.70 39.20
C ALA A 197 -14.23 -33.31 38.78
N VAL A 198 -13.58 -33.87 39.79
CA VAL A 198 -12.31 -34.61 39.83
C VAL A 198 -12.38 -35.94 39.06
N SER A 199 -11.32 -36.31 38.33
CA SER A 199 -10.80 -37.68 38.42
C SER A 199 -9.33 -37.81 38.04
N ARG A 200 -8.65 -38.60 38.87
CA ARG A 200 -7.23 -38.90 38.92
C ARG A 200 -6.85 -39.93 37.84
N ARG A 201 -5.60 -39.88 37.36
CA ARG A 201 -4.67 -41.02 37.30
C ARG A 201 -3.25 -40.53 36.95
N ARG A 202 -2.25 -41.18 37.54
CA ARG A 202 -0.80 -40.88 37.57
C ARG A 202 -0.06 -42.24 37.28
N PRO A 203 1.28 -42.29 37.24
CA PRO A 203 2.25 -42.12 36.13
C PRO A 203 2.92 -43.49 35.75
N PRO A 204 4.07 -43.58 35.03
CA PRO A 204 5.44 -43.46 35.62
C PRO A 204 6.49 -42.77 34.67
N THR A 205 7.37 -41.86 35.12
CA THR A 205 8.75 -42.00 35.70
C THR A 205 9.76 -42.90 34.95
N MET A 206 10.86 -42.33 34.41
CA MET A 206 12.24 -42.35 34.99
C MET A 206 13.33 -41.74 34.07
N MET A 207 14.18 -40.89 34.70
CA MET A 207 15.64 -40.63 34.57
C MET A 207 16.31 -40.44 33.19
N GLU A 208 16.94 -39.27 32.92
CA GLU A 208 18.32 -38.83 33.27
C GLU A 208 19.40 -39.74 32.64
N SER A 209 20.39 -39.29 31.85
CA SER A 209 21.27 -38.12 31.98
C SER A 209 22.22 -38.06 30.76
N ARG A 210 22.69 -36.86 30.37
CA ARG A 210 24.13 -36.52 30.31
C ARG A 210 24.35 -35.08 29.82
N ALA A 211 25.18 -34.40 30.58
CA ALA A 211 25.50 -33.00 30.48
C ALA A 211 26.75 -32.73 29.62
N GLN A 212 26.93 -31.44 29.33
CA GLN A 212 28.18 -30.73 29.00
C GLN A 212 28.66 -30.74 27.54
N LYS A 213 28.39 -29.62 26.85
CA LYS A 213 29.46 -28.64 26.55
C LYS A 213 28.87 -27.26 26.25
N ALA A 214 28.96 -26.36 27.23
CA ALA A 214 28.82 -24.94 27.01
C ALA A 214 30.21 -24.35 26.70
N LYS A 215 30.33 -23.67 25.57
CA LYS A 215 31.26 -22.55 25.38
C LYS A 215 30.51 -21.46 24.63
N SER A 216 30.16 -20.42 25.38
CA SER A 216 29.92 -19.08 24.88
C SER A 216 31.18 -18.57 24.18
N VAL A 217 31.03 -17.79 23.11
CA VAL A 217 31.36 -16.36 23.03
C VAL A 217 30.90 -15.86 21.66
N VAL A 218 29.83 -15.06 21.70
CA VAL A 218 29.57 -13.84 20.92
C VAL A 218 30.50 -13.54 19.73
N SER A 219 29.92 -13.47 18.53
CA SER A 219 29.99 -12.32 17.59
C SER A 219 30.05 -12.79 16.13
N GLU A 220 28.89 -12.84 15.47
CA GLU A 220 28.84 -12.70 14.01
C GLU A 220 27.56 -11.93 13.64
N LYS A 221 27.52 -10.68 14.11
CA LYS A 221 26.87 -9.60 13.39
C LYS A 221 27.98 -8.93 12.57
N THR A 222 27.69 -8.73 11.29
CA THR A 222 28.36 -7.81 10.36
C THR A 222 29.53 -8.36 9.56
N GLU A 223 29.20 -9.03 8.45
CA GLU A 223 29.93 -8.88 7.18
C GLU A 223 28.90 -8.54 6.10
N LEU A 224 28.16 -7.42 6.28
CA LEU A 224 27.80 -6.64 5.10
C LEU A 224 29.11 -5.99 4.65
N ALA A 225 29.86 -6.74 3.83
CA ALA A 225 30.95 -6.17 3.06
C ALA A 225 30.40 -4.89 2.42
N LYS A 226 31.04 -3.76 2.71
CA LYS A 226 30.79 -2.48 2.03
C LYS A 226 31.14 -2.68 0.56
N THR A 227 30.24 -3.28 -0.20
CA THR A 227 30.31 -3.29 -1.66
C THR A 227 30.19 -1.84 -2.08
N ASP A 228 31.23 -1.33 -2.74
CA ASP A 228 31.18 -0.03 -3.39
C ASP A 228 29.91 0.00 -4.26
N PRO A 229 28.96 0.94 -4.03
CA PRO A 229 27.73 1.03 -4.82
C PRO A 229 27.99 1.09 -6.34
N LYS A 230 29.21 1.48 -6.74
CA LYS A 230 29.67 1.48 -8.13
C LYS A 230 29.92 0.09 -8.73
N LYS A 231 29.82 -0.98 -7.94
CA LYS A 231 30.06 -2.38 -8.36
C LYS A 231 28.80 -3.25 -8.37
N LEU A 232 27.61 -2.67 -8.19
CA LEU A 232 26.36 -3.41 -8.20
C LEU A 232 25.67 -3.31 -9.57
N ARG A 233 25.10 -4.43 -10.03
CA ARG A 233 24.33 -4.51 -11.28
C ARG A 233 23.02 -3.74 -11.16
N LEU A 234 22.51 -3.30 -12.31
CA LEU A 234 21.12 -2.89 -12.46
C LEU A 234 20.20 -4.01 -12.02
N VAL A 235 19.20 -3.70 -11.21
CA VAL A 235 18.10 -4.63 -10.87
C VAL A 235 16.86 -4.22 -11.64
N VAL A 236 16.37 -5.08 -12.53
CA VAL A 236 15.14 -4.90 -13.30
C VAL A 236 14.05 -5.78 -12.71
N ILE A 237 13.08 -5.15 -12.06
CA ILE A 237 11.95 -5.82 -11.41
C ILE A 237 10.81 -5.94 -12.42
N ASP A 238 10.31 -7.16 -12.59
CA ASP A 238 9.02 -7.41 -13.23
C ASP A 238 7.90 -6.95 -12.30
N GLY A 239 7.45 -5.72 -12.50
CA GLY A 239 6.51 -5.07 -11.60
C GLY A 239 5.14 -5.73 -11.62
N SER A 240 4.70 -6.25 -12.77
CA SER A 240 3.45 -6.99 -12.89
C SER A 240 3.50 -8.27 -12.05
N ASN A 241 4.53 -9.10 -12.24
CA ASN A 241 4.69 -10.36 -11.52
C ASN A 241 4.75 -10.13 -10.01
N VAL A 242 5.57 -9.18 -9.56
CA VAL A 242 5.70 -8.81 -8.14
C VAL A 242 4.38 -8.29 -7.55
N ALA A 243 3.68 -7.41 -8.25
CA ALA A 243 2.41 -6.86 -7.78
C ALA A 243 1.30 -7.92 -7.65
N TYR A 244 1.26 -8.89 -8.58
CA TYR A 244 0.29 -9.98 -8.56
C TYR A 244 0.59 -11.04 -7.50
N GLU A 245 1.87 -11.34 -7.26
CA GLU A 245 2.31 -12.25 -6.21
C GLU A 245 1.94 -11.68 -4.83
N TYR A 246 2.23 -10.39 -4.59
CA TYR A 246 1.89 -9.73 -3.33
C TYR A 246 0.37 -9.61 -3.11
N GLY A 247 -0.38 -9.26 -4.16
CA GLY A 247 -1.82 -9.03 -4.05
C GLY A 247 -2.69 -10.30 -4.13
N ASN A 248 -2.10 -11.50 -4.05
CA ASN A 248 -2.79 -12.79 -4.14
C ASN A 248 -3.72 -12.86 -5.38
N LYS A 249 -3.12 -12.84 -6.58
CA LYS A 249 -3.80 -12.80 -7.89
C LYS A 249 -4.55 -11.51 -8.20
N GLN A 250 -4.43 -10.49 -7.35
CA GLN A 250 -4.82 -9.12 -7.69
C GLN A 250 -3.57 -8.26 -7.83
N PHE A 251 -3.62 -7.29 -8.74
CA PHE A 251 -2.51 -6.37 -8.90
C PHE A 251 -2.48 -5.41 -7.73
N ASN A 252 -1.42 -5.45 -6.93
CA ASN A 252 -1.23 -4.55 -5.80
C ASN A 252 0.14 -3.86 -5.89
N PRO A 253 0.18 -2.54 -6.12
CA PRO A 253 1.41 -1.80 -6.37
C PRO A 253 2.38 -1.78 -5.16
N GLU A 254 1.88 -2.06 -3.96
CA GLU A 254 2.69 -2.12 -2.75
C GLU A 254 3.76 -3.22 -2.80
N GLY A 255 3.49 -4.32 -3.51
CA GLY A 255 4.50 -5.36 -3.73
C GLY A 255 5.74 -4.84 -4.44
N ILE A 256 5.57 -3.91 -5.38
CA ILE A 256 6.66 -3.29 -6.14
C ILE A 256 7.51 -2.42 -5.22
N ARG A 257 6.88 -1.63 -4.33
CA ARG A 257 7.59 -0.83 -3.32
C ARG A 257 8.47 -1.70 -2.44
N LEU A 258 7.94 -2.83 -1.96
CA LEU A 258 8.68 -3.77 -1.11
C LEU A 258 9.89 -4.39 -1.83
N ALA A 259 9.72 -4.75 -3.10
CA ALA A 259 10.81 -5.28 -3.91
C ALA A 259 11.92 -4.22 -4.13
N ILE A 260 11.55 -2.99 -4.46
CA ILE A 260 12.52 -1.88 -4.62
C ILE A 260 13.29 -1.64 -3.31
N GLU A 261 12.57 -1.54 -2.19
CA GLU A 261 13.19 -1.29 -0.88
C GLU A 261 14.15 -2.41 -0.46
N PHE A 262 13.84 -3.66 -0.78
CA PHE A 262 14.73 -4.79 -0.51
C PHE A 262 16.12 -4.58 -1.12
N PHE A 263 16.20 -4.15 -2.38
CA PHE A 263 17.49 -3.93 -3.05
C PHE A 263 18.17 -2.62 -2.63
N ILE A 264 17.40 -1.56 -2.37
CA ILE A 264 17.94 -0.30 -1.82
C ILE A 264 18.60 -0.54 -0.45
N GLN A 265 17.97 -1.32 0.42
CA GLN A 265 18.53 -1.67 1.74
C GLN A 265 19.83 -2.50 1.64
N ARG A 266 20.07 -3.16 0.50
CA ARG A 266 21.31 -3.87 0.18
C ARG A 266 22.37 -2.97 -0.49
N GLY A 267 22.10 -1.68 -0.64
CA GLY A 267 23.02 -0.69 -1.19
C GLY A 267 22.90 -0.46 -2.69
N HIS A 268 21.89 -1.05 -3.38
CA HIS A 268 21.66 -0.75 -4.79
C HIS A 268 21.11 0.67 -4.97
N THR A 269 21.69 1.40 -5.91
CA THR A 269 21.22 2.73 -6.34
C THR A 269 20.50 2.67 -7.68
N ASN A 270 20.73 1.64 -8.49
CA ASN A 270 20.09 1.42 -9.78
C ASN A 270 19.10 0.24 -9.71
N VAL A 271 17.88 0.53 -9.26
CA VAL A 271 16.78 -0.43 -9.13
C VAL A 271 15.58 0.14 -9.87
N VAL A 272 15.07 -0.59 -10.86
CA VAL A 272 13.94 -0.14 -11.68
C VAL A 272 12.89 -1.23 -11.76
N ALA A 273 11.62 -0.85 -11.68
CA ALA A 273 10.49 -1.72 -11.93
C ALA A 273 9.82 -1.32 -13.24
N VAL A 274 9.50 -2.31 -14.07
CA VAL A 274 8.78 -2.09 -15.33
C VAL A 274 7.34 -2.58 -15.15
N VAL A 275 6.38 -1.74 -15.54
CA VAL A 275 4.94 -2.10 -15.55
C VAL A 275 4.28 -1.62 -16.84
N PRO A 276 3.25 -2.28 -17.37
CA PRO A 276 2.50 -1.77 -18.50
C PRO A 276 1.86 -0.42 -18.21
N ARG A 277 1.92 0.53 -19.17
CA ARG A 277 1.33 1.87 -18.99
C ARG A 277 -0.15 1.85 -18.60
N PHE A 278 -0.92 0.86 -19.04
CA PHE A 278 -2.34 0.74 -18.65
C PHE A 278 -2.54 0.45 -17.15
N ARG A 279 -1.49 0.04 -16.42
CA ARG A 279 -1.49 -0.13 -14.96
C ARG A 279 -1.26 1.18 -14.20
N GLN A 280 -0.94 2.28 -14.88
CA GLN A 280 -0.69 3.58 -14.23
C GLN A 280 -1.82 3.95 -13.26
N ALA A 281 -3.07 3.84 -13.69
CA ALA A 281 -4.23 4.14 -12.85
C ALA A 281 -4.36 3.24 -11.60
N LYS A 282 -3.75 2.05 -11.59
CA LYS A 282 -3.76 1.14 -10.42
C LYS A 282 -2.68 1.46 -9.40
N GLY A 283 -1.68 2.25 -9.77
CA GLY A 283 -0.57 2.62 -8.89
C GLY A 283 -0.81 3.86 -8.05
N GLY A 284 -1.58 4.82 -8.57
CA GLY A 284 -1.84 6.11 -7.93
C GLY A 284 -0.55 6.80 -7.48
N VAL A 285 -0.63 7.48 -6.32
CA VAL A 285 0.46 8.28 -5.73
C VAL A 285 1.76 7.48 -5.53
N LEU A 286 1.66 6.17 -5.28
CA LEU A 286 2.84 5.33 -5.11
C LEU A 286 3.63 5.23 -6.43
N PHE A 287 2.95 5.04 -7.56
CA PHE A 287 3.63 5.00 -8.85
C PHE A 287 4.19 6.36 -9.24
N ASP A 288 3.46 7.44 -8.97
CA ASP A 288 3.96 8.81 -9.22
C ASP A 288 5.23 9.10 -8.40
N LYS A 289 5.28 8.60 -7.16
CA LYS A 289 6.48 8.69 -6.32
C LYS A 289 7.63 7.87 -6.91
N LEU A 290 7.41 6.60 -7.21
CA LEU A 290 8.45 5.71 -7.71
C LEU A 290 8.96 6.15 -9.10
N GLU A 291 8.09 6.66 -9.97
CA GLU A 291 8.48 7.21 -11.28
C GLU A 291 9.36 8.46 -11.09
N ARG A 292 8.97 9.39 -10.21
CA ARG A 292 9.76 10.60 -9.90
C ARG A 292 11.13 10.29 -9.29
N GLU A 293 11.19 9.24 -8.48
CA GLU A 293 12.44 8.75 -7.88
C GLU A 293 13.29 7.93 -8.87
N GLY A 294 12.81 7.69 -10.09
CA GLY A 294 13.52 6.93 -11.13
C GLY A 294 13.49 5.42 -10.93
N HIS A 295 12.59 4.91 -10.11
CA HIS A 295 12.44 3.50 -9.76
C HIS A 295 11.30 2.78 -10.50
N LEU A 296 10.43 3.49 -11.21
CA LEU A 296 9.33 2.90 -11.97
C LEU A 296 9.31 3.44 -13.40
N TYR A 297 9.19 2.54 -14.37
CA TYR A 297 9.04 2.88 -15.78
C TYR A 297 7.85 2.15 -16.41
N TYR A 298 7.20 2.82 -17.35
CA TYR A 298 6.09 2.26 -18.08
C TYR A 298 6.52 1.64 -19.40
N SER A 299 6.16 0.37 -19.64
CA SER A 299 6.24 -0.19 -20.99
C SER A 299 5.16 0.46 -21.89
N PRO A 300 5.46 0.71 -23.18
CA PRO A 300 4.53 1.39 -24.08
C PRO A 300 3.17 0.69 -24.18
N SER A 301 2.10 1.47 -24.15
CA SER A 301 0.80 1.04 -24.64
C SER A 301 0.22 2.14 -25.51
N ARG A 302 -0.52 1.76 -26.55
CA ARG A 302 -1.16 2.71 -27.47
C ARG A 302 -2.60 2.30 -27.76
N LEU A 303 -3.46 3.29 -27.93
CA LEU A 303 -4.82 3.08 -28.43
C LEU A 303 -4.79 3.25 -29.95
N VAL A 304 -5.17 2.21 -30.70
CA VAL A 304 -5.27 2.25 -32.16
C VAL A 304 -6.68 1.84 -32.53
N ASN A 305 -7.46 2.74 -33.14
CA ASN A 305 -8.87 2.52 -33.50
C ASN A 305 -9.76 2.08 -32.31
N GLY A 306 -9.55 2.68 -31.13
CA GLY A 306 -10.28 2.30 -29.91
C GLY A 306 -9.83 0.97 -29.28
N ILE A 307 -8.91 0.24 -29.91
CA ILE A 307 -8.36 -1.02 -29.39
C ILE A 307 -7.02 -0.74 -28.72
N GLN A 308 -6.87 -1.17 -27.47
CA GLN A 308 -5.61 -1.06 -26.75
C GLN A 308 -4.61 -2.10 -27.30
N ARG A 309 -3.47 -1.61 -27.80
CA ARG A 309 -2.30 -2.41 -28.17
C ARG A 309 -1.24 -2.22 -27.11
N VAL A 310 -0.92 -3.29 -26.40
CA VAL A 310 0.07 -3.32 -25.32
C VAL A 310 1.38 -3.87 -25.89
N SER A 311 2.50 -3.18 -25.66
CA SER A 311 3.80 -3.79 -25.91
C SER A 311 4.05 -4.87 -24.87
N ASP A 312 4.60 -6.00 -25.29
CA ASP A 312 5.02 -7.06 -24.39
C ASP A 312 6.04 -6.52 -23.38
N ASP A 313 5.63 -6.44 -22.11
CA ASP A 313 6.43 -5.95 -20.99
C ASP A 313 7.58 -6.89 -20.64
N ASP A 314 7.41 -8.21 -20.79
CA ASP A 314 8.48 -9.20 -20.61
C ASP A 314 9.65 -8.90 -21.53
N LYS A 315 9.36 -8.60 -22.80
CA LYS A 315 10.41 -8.24 -23.77
C LYS A 315 11.18 -6.99 -23.33
N VAL A 316 10.49 -5.96 -22.86
CA VAL A 316 11.15 -4.72 -22.40
C VAL A 316 12.06 -5.00 -21.20
N ILE A 317 11.56 -5.77 -20.21
CA ILE A 317 12.31 -6.17 -19.01
C ILE A 317 13.61 -6.89 -19.40
N LEU A 318 13.50 -7.91 -20.26
CA LEU A 318 14.62 -8.74 -20.69
C LEU A 318 15.64 -7.94 -21.52
N GLU A 319 15.17 -7.05 -22.40
CA GLU A 319 16.03 -6.21 -23.25
C GLU A 319 16.84 -5.20 -22.44
N VAL A 320 16.22 -4.56 -21.44
CA VAL A 320 16.91 -3.61 -20.55
C VAL A 320 18.00 -4.32 -19.75
N ALA A 321 17.66 -5.46 -19.13
CA ALA A 321 18.63 -6.25 -18.38
C ALA A 321 19.77 -6.76 -19.27
N ALA A 322 19.48 -7.26 -20.48
CA ALA A 322 20.51 -7.73 -21.41
C ALA A 322 21.45 -6.61 -21.86
N ARG A 323 20.92 -5.40 -22.14
CA ARG A 323 21.71 -4.27 -22.64
C ARG A 323 22.62 -3.68 -21.55
N GLU A 324 22.12 -3.59 -20.33
CA GLU A 324 22.84 -2.92 -19.22
C GLU A 324 23.54 -3.91 -18.28
N ASN A 325 23.64 -5.18 -18.70
CA ASN A 325 24.17 -6.26 -17.88
C ASN A 325 23.48 -6.33 -16.49
N GLY A 326 22.18 -6.07 -16.47
CA GLY A 326 21.34 -6.11 -15.27
C GLY A 326 20.88 -7.52 -14.93
N VAL A 327 20.28 -7.66 -13.76
CA VAL A 327 19.62 -8.88 -13.29
C VAL A 327 18.11 -8.67 -13.26
N VAL A 328 17.35 -9.68 -13.70
CA VAL A 328 15.88 -9.64 -13.67
C VAL A 328 15.38 -10.28 -12.38
N VAL A 329 14.38 -9.66 -11.77
CA VAL A 329 13.66 -10.19 -10.61
C VAL A 329 12.23 -10.54 -11.04
N SER A 330 11.95 -11.83 -11.17
CA SER A 330 10.63 -12.35 -11.56
C SER A 330 10.51 -13.84 -11.26
N ASN A 331 9.30 -14.29 -10.95
CA ASN A 331 8.97 -15.72 -10.88
C ASN A 331 8.51 -16.29 -12.23
N ASP A 332 8.31 -15.45 -13.25
CA ASP A 332 8.01 -15.93 -14.61
C ASP A 332 9.19 -16.70 -15.20
N GLN A 333 8.92 -17.65 -16.09
CA GLN A 333 9.93 -18.39 -16.84
C GLN A 333 10.25 -17.78 -18.21
N PHE A 334 9.50 -16.76 -18.65
CA PHE A 334 9.69 -16.06 -19.92
C PHE A 334 9.85 -17.00 -21.12
N ARG A 335 9.06 -18.09 -21.17
CA ARG A 335 9.25 -19.21 -22.11
C ARG A 335 9.26 -18.77 -23.57
N ASN A 336 8.49 -17.73 -23.88
CA ASN A 336 8.40 -17.15 -25.22
C ASN A 336 9.73 -16.57 -25.73
N TYR A 337 10.68 -16.26 -24.84
CA TYR A 337 11.94 -15.58 -25.17
C TYR A 337 13.19 -16.46 -25.02
N LEU A 338 13.06 -17.69 -24.51
CA LEU A 338 14.18 -18.62 -24.31
C LEU A 338 14.93 -18.99 -25.60
N HIS A 339 14.28 -18.87 -26.76
CA HIS A 339 14.90 -19.14 -28.05
C HIS A 339 15.89 -18.04 -28.49
N ILE A 340 15.90 -16.86 -27.83
CA ILE A 340 16.78 -15.74 -28.16
C ILE A 340 18.01 -15.80 -27.25
N ASP A 341 19.18 -16.14 -27.79
CA ASP A 341 20.39 -16.44 -27.02
C ASP A 341 20.77 -15.35 -26.00
N ARG A 342 20.76 -14.07 -26.41
CA ARG A 342 21.10 -12.95 -25.52
C ARG A 342 20.10 -12.75 -24.38
N LEU A 343 18.84 -13.15 -24.55
CA LEU A 343 17.82 -13.06 -23.50
C LEU A 343 17.81 -14.33 -22.64
N ARG A 344 18.14 -15.49 -23.21
CA ARG A 344 18.24 -16.77 -22.51
C ARG A 344 19.16 -16.66 -21.29
N SER A 345 20.35 -16.06 -21.46
CA SER A 345 21.28 -15.86 -20.35
C SER A 345 20.68 -15.01 -19.22
N VAL A 346 19.92 -13.96 -19.54
CA VAL A 346 19.21 -13.14 -18.54
C VAL A 346 18.14 -13.95 -17.82
N ILE A 347 17.36 -14.76 -18.56
CA ILE A 347 16.28 -15.59 -18.01
C ILE A 347 16.83 -16.68 -17.08
N GLU A 348 17.90 -17.36 -17.48
CA GLU A 348 18.54 -18.42 -16.69
C GLU A 348 19.17 -17.88 -15.40
N ASN A 349 19.71 -16.65 -15.44
CA ASN A 349 20.33 -15.97 -14.30
C ASN A 349 19.37 -15.01 -13.56
N ARG A 350 18.05 -15.10 -13.79
CA ARG A 350 17.06 -14.27 -13.08
C ARG A 350 16.94 -14.68 -11.62
N LEU A 351 16.57 -13.74 -10.77
CA LEU A 351 16.35 -13.94 -9.34
C LEU A 351 14.87 -14.26 -9.07
N PRO A 352 14.55 -15.49 -8.62
CA PRO A 352 13.24 -15.80 -8.10
C PRO A 352 13.05 -15.13 -6.74
N PHE A 353 11.81 -14.89 -6.35
CA PHE A 353 11.47 -14.27 -5.08
C PHE A 353 10.27 -14.94 -4.42
N VAL A 354 10.10 -14.67 -3.14
CA VAL A 354 8.91 -15.06 -2.38
C VAL A 354 8.33 -13.86 -1.65
N MET A 355 7.00 -13.78 -1.65
CA MET A 355 6.25 -12.85 -0.81
C MET A 355 5.78 -13.60 0.44
N ILE A 356 6.31 -13.22 1.60
CA ILE A 356 5.85 -13.77 2.88
C ILE A 356 5.24 -12.64 3.68
N ARG A 357 3.91 -12.67 3.82
CA ARG A 357 3.12 -11.61 4.49
C ARG A 357 3.35 -10.25 3.82
N ASN A 358 4.14 -9.38 4.46
CA ASN A 358 4.40 -8.02 4.00
C ASN A 358 5.88 -7.76 3.74
N ALA A 359 6.60 -8.82 3.36
CA ALA A 359 8.03 -8.78 3.10
C ALA A 359 8.34 -9.50 1.79
N PHE A 360 9.20 -8.85 1.02
CA PHE A 360 9.81 -9.37 -0.20
C PHE A 360 11.13 -10.04 0.17
N PHE A 361 11.35 -11.26 -0.30
CA PHE A 361 12.59 -11.99 -0.06
C PHE A 361 13.12 -12.63 -1.34
N VAL A 362 14.43 -12.57 -1.49
CA VAL A 362 15.22 -13.41 -2.41
C VAL A 362 16.16 -14.23 -1.53
N THR A 363 16.28 -15.53 -1.80
CA THR A 363 17.17 -16.41 -1.03
C THR A 363 18.62 -16.08 -1.34
N ASP A 364 19.53 -16.38 -0.40
CA ASP A 364 20.97 -16.17 -0.61
C ASP A 364 21.56 -17.12 -1.67
N ASP A 365 20.86 -18.20 -2.01
CA ASP A 365 21.18 -19.21 -3.02
C ASP A 365 20.12 -19.28 -4.15
N PRO A 366 19.91 -18.20 -4.92
CA PRO A 366 18.80 -18.10 -5.89
C PRO A 366 18.84 -19.16 -7.01
N HIS A 367 20.01 -19.75 -7.26
CA HIS A 367 20.24 -20.81 -8.26
C HIS A 367 20.56 -22.18 -7.62
N GLY A 368 20.24 -22.34 -6.33
CA GLY A 368 20.54 -23.54 -5.55
C GLY A 368 22.00 -23.63 -5.09
N ARG A 369 22.30 -24.67 -4.31
CA ARG A 369 23.57 -24.83 -3.56
C ARG A 369 24.84 -24.75 -4.42
N ASN A 370 24.78 -25.15 -5.69
CA ASN A 370 25.93 -25.17 -6.59
C ASN A 370 25.95 -23.96 -7.54
N GLY A 371 24.97 -23.07 -7.44
CA GLY A 371 24.87 -21.87 -8.24
C GLY A 371 25.57 -20.67 -7.58
N PRO A 372 25.63 -19.52 -8.29
CA PRO A 372 26.13 -18.29 -7.69
C PRO A 372 25.24 -17.84 -6.52
N SER A 373 25.89 -17.30 -5.49
CA SER A 373 25.20 -16.64 -4.37
C SER A 373 24.47 -15.38 -4.85
N LEU A 374 23.47 -14.93 -4.09
CA LEU A 374 22.76 -13.68 -4.35
C LEU A 374 23.73 -12.49 -4.49
N SER A 375 24.74 -12.41 -3.63
CA SER A 375 25.75 -11.35 -3.69
C SER A 375 26.55 -11.39 -5.00
N GLN A 376 26.94 -12.58 -5.47
CA GLN A 376 27.61 -12.72 -6.78
C GLN A 376 26.68 -12.36 -7.94
N CYS A 377 25.40 -12.74 -7.87
CA CYS A 377 24.42 -12.42 -8.90
C CYS A 377 24.20 -10.91 -9.05
N LEU A 378 24.32 -10.16 -7.94
CA LEU A 378 24.07 -8.72 -7.85
C LEU A 378 25.30 -7.85 -8.13
N GLN A 379 26.50 -8.41 -8.14
CA GLN A 379 27.74 -7.67 -8.43
C GLN A 379 28.04 -7.65 -9.93
N LEU A 380 28.58 -6.53 -10.40
CA LEU A 380 29.10 -6.44 -11.77
C LEU A 380 30.25 -7.47 -11.93
N PRO A 381 30.31 -8.19 -13.07
CA PRO A 381 31.34 -9.18 -13.33
C PRO A 381 32.76 -8.63 -13.35
#